data_AF-A0A2E7SW19-F1
#
_entry.id   AF-A0A2E7SW19-F1
#
_cell.length_a   1.000
_cell.length_b   1.000
_cell.length_c   1.000
_cell.angle_alpha   90.00
_cell.angle_beta   90.00
_cell.angle_gamma   90.00
#
_symmetry.space_group_name_H-M   'P 1'
#
loop_
_entity.id
_entity.type
_entity.pdbx_description
1 polymer ?
#
loop_
_entity_poly.entity_id
_entity_poly.type
_entity_poly.pdbx_seq_one_letter_code
_entity_poly.pdbx_strand_id
1 'polypeptide(L)'
;MTEKIIQKIIKLMPLILLIMLVFIDRNDTVHVVGFLLLLFFYTGILIARILYAKKMWHVEFGKDDLSRDPSVNKMSDLMDKLDRTE
;
A
#
# COMPACT_ATOMS: atom_id res chain seq x y z
N MET A 1 17.29 6.33 12.18
CA MET A 1 18.20 6.87 11.13
C MET A 1 18.11 6.05 9.83
N THR A 2 18.16 4.72 9.93
CA THR A 2 18.01 3.75 8.84
C THR A 2 16.72 3.87 8.03
N GLU A 3 15.57 4.05 8.68
CA GLU A 3 14.27 4.18 7.98
C GLU A 3 14.20 5.39 7.04
N LYS A 4 14.81 6.51 7.44
CA LYS A 4 14.87 7.72 6.61
C LYS A 4 15.72 7.49 5.35
N ILE A 5 16.78 6.71 5.47
CA ILE A 5 17.66 6.33 4.35
C ILE A 5 16.91 5.41 3.39
N ILE A 6 16.24 4.37 3.91
CA ILE A 6 15.47 3.42 3.11
C ILE A 6 14.34 4.14 2.34
N GLN A 7 13.60 5.05 2.99
CA GLN A 7 12.58 5.84 2.31
C GLN A 7 13.14 6.73 1.21
N LYS A 8 14.33 7.32 1.42
CA LYS A 8 15.00 8.13 0.41
C LYS A 8 15.42 7.29 -0.80
N ILE A 9 15.92 6.08 -0.58
CA ILE A 9 16.27 5.12 -1.63
C ILE A 9 15.03 4.71 -2.43
N ILE A 10 13.93 4.35 -1.76
CA ILE A 10 12.68 3.95 -2.43
C ILE A 10 12.11 5.09 -3.30
N LYS A 11 12.25 6.34 -2.86
CA LYS A 11 11.83 7.53 -3.63
C LYS A 11 12.76 7.83 -4.81
N LEU A 12 14.04 7.50 -4.72
CA LEU A 12 15.03 7.71 -5.77
C LEU A 12 15.01 6.61 -6.83
N MET A 13 14.60 5.39 -6.46
CA MET A 13 14.59 4.20 -7.33
C MET A 13 13.87 4.39 -8.69
N PRO A 14 12.71 5.07 -8.79
CA PRO A 14 12.06 5.33 -10.07
C PRO A 14 12.96 6.08 -11.06
N LEU A 15 13.75 7.03 -10.56
CA LEU A 15 14.67 7.79 -11.40
C LEU A 15 15.82 6.91 -11.89
N ILE A 16 16.33 6.04 -11.02
CA ILE A 16 17.37 5.07 -11.39
C ILE A 16 16.85 4.11 -12.46
N LEU A 17 15.65 3.57 -12.27
CA LEU A 17 14.98 2.70 -13.25
C LEU A 17 14.73 3.43 -14.57
N LEU A 18 14.34 4.72 -14.53
CA LEU A 18 14.15 5.52 -15.73
C LEU A 18 15.46 5.70 -16.52
N ILE A 19 16.55 6.03 -15.82
CA ILE A 19 17.87 6.16 -16.46
C ILE A 19 18.28 4.82 -17.06
N MET A 20 18.18 3.73 -16.30
CA MET A 20 18.50 2.39 -16.82
C MET A 20 17.66 2.05 -18.05
N LEU A 21 16.37 2.37 -18.06
CA LEU A 21 15.48 2.11 -19.20
C LEU A 21 15.94 2.81 -20.49
N VAL A 22 16.46 4.03 -20.37
CA VAL A 22 16.95 4.80 -21.54
C VAL A 22 18.27 4.23 -22.07
N PHE A 23 19.16 3.81 -21.17
CA PHE A 23 20.50 3.35 -21.51
C PHE A 23 20.64 1.82 -21.63
N ILE A 24 19.54 1.08 -21.55
CA ILE A 24 19.60 -0.38 -21.59
C ILE A 24 20.07 -0.87 -22.96
N ASP A 25 21.12 -1.68 -22.97
CA ASP A 25 21.50 -2.44 -24.15
C ASP A 25 20.52 -3.59 -24.35
N ARG A 26 19.69 -3.48 -25.40
CA ARG A 26 18.66 -4.47 -25.71
C ARG A 26 19.20 -5.71 -26.42
N ASN A 27 20.42 -5.64 -26.94
CA ASN A 27 21.08 -6.78 -27.57
C ASN A 27 21.68 -7.73 -26.52
N ASP A 28 21.95 -7.22 -25.32
CA ASP A 28 22.40 -8.02 -24.19
C ASP A 28 21.22 -8.54 -23.37
N THR A 29 20.98 -9.85 -23.47
CA THR A 29 19.88 -10.53 -22.75
C THR A 29 20.05 -10.46 -21.22
N VAL A 30 21.28 -10.46 -20.71
CA VAL A 30 21.53 -10.38 -19.26
C VAL A 30 21.12 -9.01 -18.74
N HIS A 31 21.45 -7.94 -19.47
CA HIS A 31 21.03 -6.58 -19.12
C HIS A 31 19.50 -6.43 -19.11
N VAL A 32 18.83 -6.95 -20.14
CA VAL A 32 17.35 -6.91 -20.24
C VAL A 32 16.68 -7.66 -19.10
N VAL A 33 17.11 -8.91 -18.84
CA VAL A 33 16.54 -9.74 -17.77
C VAL A 33 16.81 -9.12 -16.40
N GLY A 34 18.02 -8.62 -16.15
CA GLY A 34 18.38 -7.96 -14.90
C GLY A 34 17.53 -6.73 -14.63
N PHE A 35 17.30 -5.90 -15.64
CA PHE A 35 16.41 -4.75 -15.55
C PHE A 35 14.97 -5.15 -15.23
N LEU A 36 14.42 -6.16 -15.93
CA LEU A 36 13.07 -6.64 -15.68
C LEU A 36 12.90 -7.18 -14.25
N LEU A 37 13.85 -7.99 -13.78
CA LEU A 37 13.83 -8.50 -12.40
C LEU A 37 13.84 -7.35 -11.40
N LEU A 38 14.73 -6.38 -11.55
CA LEU A 38 14.82 -5.22 -10.68
C LEU A 38 13.50 -4.42 -10.65
N LEU A 39 12.89 -4.23 -11.82
CA LEU A 39 11.60 -3.56 -11.97
C LEU A 39 10.50 -4.32 -11.20
N PHE A 40 10.39 -5.64 -11.37
CA PHE A 40 9.41 -6.46 -10.66
C PHE A 40 9.62 -6.43 -9.15
N PHE A 41 10.87 -6.51 -8.67
CA PHE A 41 11.18 -6.38 -7.25
C PHE A 41 10.73 -5.02 -6.70
N TYR A 42 11.05 -3.94 -7.40
CA TYR A 42 10.64 -2.60 -6.97
C TYR A 42 9.12 -2.46 -6.90
N THR A 43 8.41 -2.93 -7.93
CA THR A 43 6.95 -2.94 -7.96
C THR A 43 6.38 -3.79 -6.82
N GLY A 44 6.95 -4.97 -6.55
CA GLY A 44 6.57 -5.81 -5.41
C GLY A 44 6.71 -5.10 -4.06
N ILE A 45 7.81 -4.38 -3.84
CA ILE A 45 8.03 -3.58 -2.63
C ILE A 45 6.99 -2.47 -2.49
N LEU A 46 6.67 -1.77 -3.58
CA LEU A 46 5.63 -0.74 -3.61
C LEU A 46 4.25 -1.30 -3.23
N ILE A 47 3.88 -2.42 -3.85
CA ILE A 47 2.62 -3.12 -3.58
C ILE A 47 2.59 -3.54 -2.10
N ALA A 48 3.62 -4.21 -1.60
CA ALA A 48 3.69 -4.63 -0.20
C ALA A 48 3.53 -3.44 0.77
N ARG A 49 4.13 -2.29 0.47
CA ARG A 49 3.98 -1.07 1.27
C ARG A 49 2.56 -0.52 1.26
N ILE A 50 1.90 -0.52 0.11
CA ILE A 50 0.49 -0.12 -0.02
C ILE A 50 -0.41 -1.07 0.76
N LEU A 51 -0.20 -2.39 0.64
CA LEU A 51 -0.97 -3.38 1.39
C LEU A 51 -0.77 -3.23 2.90
N TYR A 52 0.47 -2.96 3.34
CA TYR A 52 0.76 -2.70 4.74
C TYR A 52 -0.01 -1.47 5.25
N ALA A 53 0.03 -0.35 4.52
CA ALA A 53 -0.71 0.86 4.87
C ALA A 53 -2.23 0.60 4.89
N LYS A 54 -2.76 -0.15 3.91
CA LYS A 54 -4.17 -0.55 3.87
C LYS A 54 -4.56 -1.41 5.08
N LYS A 55 -3.74 -2.39 5.44
CA LYS A 55 -3.97 -3.25 6.61
C LYS A 55 -3.94 -2.43 7.89
N MET A 56 -2.98 -1.51 8.03
CA MET A 56 -2.87 -0.64 9.19
C MET A 56 -4.09 0.28 9.31
N TRP A 57 -4.53 0.88 8.20
CA TRP A 57 -5.76 1.69 8.15
C TRP A 57 -6.99 0.91 8.65
N HIS A 58 -7.18 -0.34 8.20
CA HIS A 58 -8.26 -1.19 8.69
C HIS A 58 -8.13 -1.55 10.18
N VAL A 59 -6.91 -1.59 10.70
CA VAL A 59 -6.65 -1.91 12.11
C VAL A 59 -6.86 -0.69 13.01
N GLU A 60 -6.54 0.52 12.56
CA GLU A 60 -6.75 1.75 13.32
C GLU A 60 -8.21 2.23 13.22
N PHE A 61 -8.76 2.35 12.02
CA PHE A 61 -10.12 2.85 11.82
C PHE A 61 -11.21 1.77 11.86
N GLY A 62 -10.84 0.49 11.85
CA GLY A 62 -11.78 -0.61 12.13
C GLY A 62 -11.94 -0.92 13.62
N LYS A 63 -11.17 -0.25 14.50
CA LYS A 63 -11.21 -0.44 15.96
C LYS A 63 -11.78 0.76 16.73
N ASP A 64 -11.99 1.90 16.07
CA ASP A 64 -12.76 3.00 16.65
C ASP A 64 -14.27 2.64 16.60
N ASP A 65 -14.73 2.09 17.72
CA ASP A 65 -16.03 2.38 18.35
C ASP A 65 -17.35 2.00 17.66
N LEU A 66 -17.35 1.27 16.53
CA LEU A 66 -18.60 0.85 15.87
C LEU A 66 -18.94 -0.65 15.98
N SER A 67 -18.11 -1.45 16.64
CA SER A 67 -18.31 -2.91 16.73
C SER A 67 -18.37 -3.45 18.16
N ARG A 68 -18.44 -2.57 19.16
CA ARG A 68 -18.47 -2.96 20.58
C ARG A 68 -19.82 -2.73 21.26
N ASP A 69 -20.88 -2.57 20.48
CA ASP A 69 -22.23 -2.83 20.94
C ASP A 69 -22.76 -4.11 20.24
N PRO A 70 -22.92 -5.23 20.97
CA PRO A 70 -23.46 -6.46 20.41
C PRO A 70 -24.93 -6.34 19.96
N SER A 71 -25.58 -5.18 20.16
CA SER A 71 -26.98 -4.94 19.78
C SER A 71 -27.18 -4.25 18.43
N VAL A 72 -26.13 -3.83 17.70
CA VAL A 72 -26.28 -3.08 16.45
C VAL A 72 -25.38 -3.65 15.36
N ASN A 73 -25.95 -4.52 14.53
CA ASN A 73 -25.26 -5.16 13.40
C ASN A 73 -25.66 -4.52 12.04
N LYS A 74 -26.62 -3.58 12.03
CA LYS A 74 -27.08 -2.91 10.82
C LYS A 74 -27.37 -1.42 11.06
N MET A 75 -27.03 -0.60 10.07
CA MET A 75 -27.45 0.81 9.97
C MET A 75 -28.98 0.99 10.11
N SER A 76 -29.75 -0.05 9.75
CA SER A 76 -31.19 -0.16 9.98
C SER A 76 -31.58 -0.04 11.45
N ASP A 77 -30.84 -0.66 12.36
CA ASP A 77 -31.18 -0.70 13.80
C ASP A 77 -30.91 0.66 14.47
N LEU A 78 -30.00 1.47 13.90
CA LEU A 78 -29.75 2.84 14.35
C LEU A 78 -30.89 3.77 13.94
N MET A 79 -31.42 3.61 12.73
CA MET A 79 -32.56 4.40 12.24
C MET A 79 -33.82 4.08 13.05
N ASP A 80 -34.01 2.81 13.40
CA ASP A 80 -35.16 2.30 14.17
C ASP A 80 -35.16 2.73 15.64
N LYS A 81 -34.02 3.17 16.19
CA LYS A 81 -33.92 3.75 17.53
C LYS A 81 -34.12 5.27 17.53
N LEU A 82 -33.67 5.97 16.50
CA LEU A 82 -33.96 7.40 16.34
C LEU A 82 -35.46 7.64 16.15
N ASP A 83 -36.12 6.81 15.35
CA ASP A 83 -37.55 6.90 15.07
C ASP A 83 -38.44 6.56 16.28
N ARG A 84 -37.88 5.88 17.30
CA ARG A 84 -38.56 5.58 18.58
C ARG A 84 -38.32 6.61 19.67
N THR A 85 -37.43 7.58 19.44
CA THR A 85 -37.08 8.63 20.41
C THR A 85 -37.81 9.96 20.10
N GLU A 86 -38.61 10.00 19.02
CA GLU A 86 -39.61 11.03 18.72
C GLU A 86 -41.01 10.55 19.12
#